data_AF-A0A923SZ69-F1
#
_entry.id   AF-A0A923SZ69-F1
#
_cell.length_a   1.000
_cell.length_b   1.000
_cell.length_c   1.000
_cell.angle_alpha   90.00
_cell.angle_beta   90.00
_cell.angle_gamma   90.00
#
_symmetry.space_group_name_H-M   'P 1'
#
loop_
_entity.id
_entity.type
_entity.pdbx_description
1 polymer ?
#
loop_
_entity_poly.entity_id
_entity_poly.type
_entity_poly.pdbx_seq_one_letter_code
_entity_poly.pdbx_strand_id
1 'polypeptide(L)'
;MSAGRFDPEARRPVWEALSELYLDVPWRPFIRGAAHTLACSPYSLGELRAILFDEVHPVLVPNLCATAGVWDRFDQAWLERCILANRARWWRPWPCCGRRYARLLWRVLAPRIERERARAMRGVSPLAPELDA
;
A
#
# COMPACT_ATOMS: atom_id res chain seq x y z
N MET A 1 -6.85 -9.67 -21.69
CA MET A 1 -6.86 -8.77 -20.52
C MET A 1 -7.83 -9.36 -19.49
N SER A 2 -7.35 -10.31 -18.66
CA SER A 2 -8.21 -10.87 -17.61
C SER A 2 -8.35 -9.83 -16.50
N ALA A 3 -9.59 -9.43 -16.20
CA ALA A 3 -9.91 -8.76 -14.96
C ALA A 3 -9.39 -9.66 -13.81
N GLY A 4 -8.34 -9.20 -13.13
CA GLY A 4 -7.67 -9.98 -12.10
C GLY A 4 -8.63 -10.32 -10.98
N ARG A 5 -8.89 -11.61 -10.79
CA ARG A 5 -9.53 -12.15 -9.59
C ARG A 5 -8.80 -11.58 -8.38
N PHE A 6 -9.55 -11.15 -7.36
CA PHE A 6 -8.96 -10.77 -6.08
C PHE A 6 -8.10 -11.93 -5.56
N ASP A 7 -6.79 -11.68 -5.44
CA ASP A 7 -5.81 -12.62 -4.93
C ASP A 7 -5.23 -12.08 -3.61
N PRO A 8 -5.64 -12.65 -2.46
CA PRO A 8 -5.14 -12.25 -1.15
C PRO A 8 -3.61 -12.39 -1.02
N GLU A 9 -3.00 -13.38 -1.66
CA GLU A 9 -1.56 -13.64 -1.50
C GLU A 9 -0.73 -12.52 -2.12
N ALA A 10 -1.12 -12.05 -3.31
CA ALA A 10 -0.50 -10.87 -3.94
C ALA A 10 -0.80 -9.56 -3.19
N ARG A 11 -1.92 -9.48 -2.44
CA ARG A 11 -2.29 -8.28 -1.67
C ARG A 11 -1.53 -8.16 -0.36
N ARG A 12 -1.20 -9.28 0.28
CA ARG A 12 -0.59 -9.34 1.63
C ARG A 12 0.65 -8.45 1.81
N PRO A 13 1.67 -8.47 0.93
CA PRO A 13 2.83 -7.61 1.08
C PRO A 13 2.49 -6.12 1.02
N VAL A 14 1.49 -5.75 0.21
CA VAL A 14 1.05 -4.35 0.07
C VAL A 14 0.24 -3.90 1.27
N TRP A 15 -0.64 -4.76 1.80
CA TRP A 15 -1.36 -4.47 3.04
C TRP A 15 -0.41 -4.29 4.22
N GLU A 16 0.56 -5.18 4.37
CA GLU A 16 1.57 -5.11 5.43
C GLU A 16 2.37 -3.81 5.34
N ALA A 17 2.96 -3.52 4.17
CA ALA A 17 3.73 -2.30 3.95
C ALA A 17 2.93 -1.01 4.19
N LEU A 18 1.65 -0.98 3.84
CA LEU A 18 0.78 0.17 4.11
C LEU A 18 0.37 0.25 5.59
N SER A 19 0.25 -0.89 6.28
CA SER A 19 -0.16 -0.95 7.69
C SER A 19 0.89 -0.37 8.63
N GLU A 20 2.18 -0.52 8.33
CA GLU A 20 3.28 0.08 9.10
C GLU A 20 3.15 1.62 9.22
N LEU A 21 2.48 2.27 8.27
CA LEU A 21 2.22 3.71 8.28
C LEU A 21 1.10 4.13 9.25
N TYR A 22 0.48 3.18 9.94
CA TYR A 22 -0.58 3.35 10.94
C TYR A 22 -0.19 2.86 12.34
N LEU A 23 1.08 2.50 12.55
CA LEU A 23 1.60 2.26 13.89
C LEU A 23 1.57 3.57 14.69
N ASP A 24 1.51 3.47 16.03
CA ASP A 24 1.53 4.62 16.94
C ASP A 24 2.96 5.18 17.13
N VAL A 25 3.71 5.21 16.03
CA VAL A 25 5.07 5.75 15.92
C VAL A 25 5.14 6.63 14.66
N PRO A 26 6.13 7.54 14.56
CA PRO A 26 6.27 8.37 13.37
C PRO A 26 6.38 7.51 12.10
N TRP A 27 5.49 7.70 11.12
CA TRP A 27 5.43 6.91 9.88
C TRP A 27 6.62 7.14 8.92
N ARG A 28 7.38 8.23 9.10
CA ARG A 28 8.43 8.68 8.17
C ARG A 28 9.54 7.63 7.88
N PRO A 29 10.04 6.87 8.87
CA PRO A 29 11.06 5.83 8.63
C PRO A 29 10.58 4.72 7.68
N PHE A 30 9.29 4.36 7.75
CA PHE A 30 8.71 3.24 6.98
C PHE A 30 8.40 3.59 5.52
N ILE A 31 8.31 4.87 5.17
CA ILE A 31 7.94 5.33 3.82
C ILE A 31 8.85 4.76 2.73
N ARG A 32 10.15 4.64 3.00
CA ARG A 32 11.09 4.12 2.00
C ARG A 32 10.80 2.65 1.68
N GLY A 33 10.65 1.83 2.73
CA GLY A 33 10.31 0.42 2.59
C GLY A 33 8.95 0.23 1.92
N ALA A 34 7.93 0.97 2.39
CA ALA A 34 6.60 0.92 1.81
C ALA A 34 6.61 1.29 0.32
N ALA A 35 7.23 2.41 -0.07
CA ALA A 35 7.29 2.82 -1.47
C ALA A 35 7.99 1.78 -2.37
N HIS A 36 9.02 1.11 -1.85
CA HIS A 36 9.71 0.04 -2.55
C HIS A 36 8.80 -1.18 -2.77
N THR A 37 8.18 -1.71 -1.71
CA THR A 37 7.24 -2.84 -1.79
C THR A 37 6.09 -2.55 -2.75
N LEU A 38 5.53 -1.33 -2.68
CA LEU A 38 4.46 -0.90 -3.57
C LEU A 38 4.93 -0.81 -5.04
N ALA A 39 6.13 -0.31 -5.28
CA ALA A 39 6.70 -0.21 -6.62
C ALA A 39 6.91 -1.58 -7.29
N CYS A 40 7.38 -2.57 -6.52
CA CYS A 40 7.61 -3.94 -6.96
C CYS A 40 6.31 -4.76 -7.12
N SER A 41 5.20 -4.33 -6.52
CA SER A 41 3.91 -5.01 -6.66
C SER A 41 3.34 -4.88 -8.08
N PRO A 42 2.51 -5.84 -8.53
CA PRO A 42 1.91 -5.82 -9.87
C PRO A 42 0.79 -4.78 -10.03
N TYR A 43 0.44 -4.05 -8.97
CA TYR A 43 -0.69 -3.13 -8.96
C TYR A 43 -0.33 -1.78 -9.59
N SER A 44 -1.22 -1.27 -10.44
CA SER A 44 -1.14 0.09 -10.95
C SER A 44 -1.17 1.12 -9.82
N LEU A 45 -0.72 2.34 -10.11
CA LEU A 45 -0.77 3.44 -9.13
C LEU A 45 -2.21 3.73 -8.66
N GLY A 46 -3.20 3.59 -9.55
CA GLY A 46 -4.63 3.73 -9.21
C GLY A 46 -5.11 2.63 -8.26
N GLU A 47 -4.71 1.38 -8.50
CA GLU A 47 -5.05 0.26 -7.60
C GLU A 47 -4.39 0.40 -6.24
N LEU A 48 -3.10 0.78 -6.18
CA LEU A 48 -2.41 1.04 -4.92
C LEU A 48 -3.11 2.13 -4.10
N ARG A 49 -3.62 3.16 -4.78
CA ARG A 49 -4.45 4.18 -4.15
C ARG A 49 -5.74 3.58 -3.60
N ALA A 50 -6.45 2.77 -4.37
CA ALA A 50 -7.67 2.12 -3.91
C ALA A 50 -7.42 1.21 -2.69
N ILE A 51 -6.35 0.40 -2.71
CA ILE A 51 -5.95 -0.43 -1.57
C ILE A 51 -5.74 0.41 -0.31
N LEU A 52 -4.96 1.50 -0.41
CA LEU A 52 -4.73 2.38 0.73
C LEU A 52 -6.04 2.95 1.26
N PHE A 53 -6.89 3.47 0.39
CA PHE A 53 -8.06 4.26 0.77
C PHE A 53 -9.26 3.41 1.21
N ASP A 54 -9.45 2.25 0.59
CA ASP A 54 -10.69 1.48 0.69
C ASP A 54 -10.46 0.13 1.39
N GLU A 55 -9.23 -0.35 1.50
CA GLU A 55 -8.90 -1.61 2.18
C GLU A 55 -8.19 -1.36 3.51
N VAL A 56 -7.04 -0.69 3.50
CA VAL A 56 -6.16 -0.55 4.69
C VAL A 56 -6.62 0.56 5.63
N HIS A 57 -6.85 1.77 5.09
CA HIS A 57 -7.19 2.94 5.90
C HIS A 57 -8.45 2.76 6.76
N PRO A 58 -9.57 2.20 6.25
CA PRO A 58 -10.77 2.03 7.05
C PRO A 58 -10.57 1.10 8.26
N VAL A 59 -9.69 0.11 8.12
CA VAL A 59 -9.40 -0.86 9.19
C VAL A 59 -8.50 -0.23 10.26
N LEU A 60 -7.52 0.58 9.86
CA LEU A 60 -6.44 1.04 10.74
C LEU A 60 -6.54 2.48 11.21
N VAL A 61 -7.43 3.31 10.65
CA VAL A 61 -7.59 4.69 11.15
C VAL A 61 -7.96 4.78 12.64
N PRO A 62 -8.71 3.84 13.26
CA PRO A 62 -8.98 3.90 14.70
C PRO A 62 -7.70 3.81 15.55
N ASN A 63 -6.64 3.17 15.05
CA ASN A 63 -5.35 3.11 15.76
C ASN A 63 -4.70 4.48 15.91
N LEU A 64 -5.00 5.45 15.04
CA LEU A 64 -4.45 6.81 15.17
C LEU A 64 -5.09 7.60 16.32
N CYS A 65 -6.19 7.10 16.89
CA CYS A 65 -6.93 7.75 17.97
C CYS A 65 -6.75 7.06 19.33
N ALA A 66 -6.08 5.90 19.37
CA ALA A 66 -5.89 5.13 20.58
C ALA A 66 -4.39 4.89 20.78
N THR A 67 -3.88 5.21 21.97
CA THR A 67 -2.51 4.83 22.35
C THR A 67 -2.46 3.33 22.52
N ALA A 68 -2.09 2.62 21.45
CA ALA A 68 -1.74 1.22 21.55
C ALA A 68 -0.33 1.15 22.14
N GLY A 69 -0.06 0.17 23.01
CA GLY A 69 1.29 -0.02 23.59
C GLY A 69 2.40 -0.21 22.55
N VAL A 70 3.60 -0.62 22.96
CA VAL A 70 4.72 -0.80 22.03
C VAL A 70 4.46 -2.02 21.13
N TRP A 71 3.94 -1.79 19.93
CA TRP A 71 3.77 -2.82 18.89
C TRP A 71 4.70 -2.50 17.72
N ASP A 72 5.56 -3.46 17.35
CA ASP A 72 6.49 -3.29 16.22
C ASP A 72 5.81 -3.50 14.86
N ARG A 73 4.70 -4.27 14.82
CA ARG A 73 3.96 -4.61 13.60
C ARG A 73 2.54 -5.10 13.88
N PHE A 74 1.70 -5.09 12.86
CA PHE A 74 0.39 -5.75 12.89
C PHE A 74 0.53 -7.26 12.66
N ASP A 75 -0.28 -8.06 13.34
CA ASP A 75 -0.44 -9.48 12.99
C ASP A 75 -1.07 -9.59 11.60
N GLN A 76 -0.39 -10.28 10.69
CA GLN A 76 -0.76 -10.30 9.28
C GLN A 76 -2.09 -11.04 9.04
N ALA A 77 -2.34 -12.13 9.77
CA ALA A 77 -3.57 -12.91 9.67
C ALA A 77 -4.77 -12.12 10.21
N TRP A 78 -4.58 -11.39 11.31
CA TRP A 78 -5.56 -10.46 11.86
C TRP A 78 -5.87 -9.34 10.86
N LEU A 79 -4.85 -8.71 10.28
CA LEU A 79 -5.02 -7.61 9.32
C LEU A 79 -5.82 -8.07 8.10
N GLU A 80 -5.45 -9.20 7.52
CA GLU A 80 -6.15 -9.80 6.39
C GLU A 80 -7.62 -10.08 6.72
N ARG A 81 -7.90 -10.74 7.86
CA ARG A 81 -9.27 -10.99 8.32
C ARG A 81 -10.08 -9.71 8.46
N CYS A 82 -9.50 -8.66 9.04
CA CYS A 82 -10.17 -7.37 9.23
C CYS A 82 -10.45 -6.67 7.89
N ILE A 83 -9.51 -6.69 6.95
CA ILE A 83 -9.69 -6.14 5.60
C ILE A 83 -10.80 -6.89 4.86
N LEU A 84 -10.77 -8.23 4.86
CA LEU A 84 -11.79 -9.04 4.21
C LEU A 84 -13.19 -8.80 4.82
N ALA A 85 -13.29 -8.72 6.15
CA ALA A 85 -14.54 -8.40 6.83
C ALA A 85 -15.05 -6.98 6.52
N ASN A 86 -14.15 -6.01 6.40
CA ASN A 86 -14.51 -4.64 6.03
C ASN A 86 -14.98 -4.54 4.57
N ARG A 87 -14.35 -5.29 3.64
CA ARG A 87 -14.79 -5.36 2.23
C ARG A 87 -16.22 -5.88 2.09
N ALA A 88 -16.65 -6.83 2.93
CA ALA A 88 -18.05 -7.28 2.95
C ALA A 88 -19.05 -6.18 3.36
N ARG A 89 -18.57 -5.06 3.91
CA ARG A 89 -19.36 -3.93 4.42
C ARG A 89 -19.17 -2.66 3.58
N TRP A 90 -18.55 -2.76 2.40
CA TRP A 90 -18.18 -1.64 1.51
C TRP A 90 -19.34 -0.75 1.03
N TRP A 91 -20.59 -1.18 1.22
CA TRP A 91 -21.80 -0.42 0.91
C TRP A 91 -22.11 0.67 1.95
N ARG A 92 -21.43 0.66 3.11
CA ARG A 92 -21.63 1.67 4.15
C ARG A 92 -20.82 2.94 3.83
N PRO A 93 -21.44 4.13 3.88
CA PRO A 93 -20.75 5.38 3.59
C PRO A 93 -19.67 5.65 4.65
N TRP A 94 -18.42 5.78 4.20
CA TRP A 94 -17.29 6.14 5.06
C TRP A 94 -17.25 7.66 5.26
N PRO A 95 -17.18 8.18 6.49
CA PRO A 95 -17.12 9.62 6.72
C PRO A 95 -15.89 10.23 6.02
N CYS A 96 -16.13 11.26 5.22
CA CYS A 96 -15.12 11.92 4.37
C CYS A 96 -13.94 12.50 5.17
N CYS A 97 -14.15 12.79 6.46
CA CYS A 97 -13.17 13.30 7.42
C CYS A 97 -12.04 12.30 7.68
N GLY A 98 -12.34 10.98 7.66
CA GLY A 98 -11.35 9.93 7.92
C GLY A 98 -10.22 9.93 6.88
N ARG A 99 -10.53 10.27 5.62
CA ARG A 99 -9.58 10.14 4.50
C ARG A 99 -8.44 11.15 4.51
N ARG A 100 -8.39 12.13 5.42
CA ARG A 100 -7.31 13.14 5.46
C ARG A 100 -5.92 12.51 5.63
N TYR A 101 -5.80 11.53 6.51
CA TYR A 101 -4.53 10.84 6.76
C TYR A 101 -4.09 10.01 5.55
N ALA A 102 -4.99 9.23 4.95
CA ALA A 102 -4.72 8.51 3.71
C ALA A 102 -4.29 9.44 2.56
N ARG A 103 -4.92 10.62 2.42
CA ARG A 103 -4.48 11.64 1.45
C ARG A 103 -3.06 12.16 1.73
N LEU A 104 -2.71 12.36 3.00
CA LEU A 104 -1.35 12.78 3.38
C LEU A 104 -0.34 11.72 2.98
N LEU A 105 -0.57 10.46 3.38
CA LEU A 105 0.30 9.33 3.02
C LEU A 105 0.42 9.21 1.49
N TRP A 106 -0.69 9.31 0.77
CA TRP A 106 -0.69 9.18 -0.69
C TRP A 106 0.13 10.26 -1.40
N ARG A 107 0.05 11.52 -0.95
CA ARG A 107 0.89 12.61 -1.48
C ARG A 107 2.39 12.34 -1.32
N VAL A 108 2.77 11.59 -0.29
CA VAL A 108 4.15 11.22 -0.02
C VAL A 108 4.55 9.97 -0.82
N LEU A 109 3.69 8.96 -0.88
CA LEU A 109 3.95 7.66 -1.50
C LEU A 109 3.96 7.72 -3.03
N ALA A 110 2.95 8.32 -3.66
CA ALA A 110 2.78 8.30 -5.11
C ALA A 110 4.04 8.71 -5.91
N PRO A 111 4.65 9.89 -5.65
CA PRO A 111 5.85 10.28 -6.39
C PRO A 111 7.07 9.40 -6.08
N ARG A 112 7.11 8.73 -4.92
CA ARG A 112 8.20 7.81 -4.57
C ARG A 112 8.06 6.49 -5.32
N ILE A 113 6.85 5.95 -5.39
CA ILE A 113 6.55 4.73 -6.16
C ILE A 113 6.94 4.92 -7.63
N GLU A 114 6.55 6.04 -8.24
CA GLU A 114 6.91 6.35 -9.63
C GLU A 114 8.42 6.48 -9.83
N ARG A 115 9.12 7.13 -8.89
CA ARG A 115 10.59 7.24 -8.94
C ARG A 115 11.27 5.88 -8.84
N GLU A 116 10.81 5.00 -7.96
CA GLU A 116 11.34 3.64 -7.81
C GLU A 116 11.11 2.81 -9.08
N ARG A 117 9.89 2.87 -9.65
CA ARG A 117 9.60 2.22 -10.95
C ARG A 117 10.47 2.75 -12.08
N ALA A 118 10.64 4.06 -12.17
CA ALA A 118 11.49 4.68 -13.19
C ALA A 118 12.99 4.33 -13.00
N ARG A 119 13.45 4.16 -11.77
CA ARG A 119 14.82 3.68 -11.47
C ARG A 119 15.00 2.24 -11.92
N ALA A 120 14.05 1.36 -11.61
CA ALA A 120 14.09 -0.04 -12.05
C ALA A 120 14.13 -0.13 -13.59
N MET A 121 13.29 0.64 -14.29
CA MET A 121 13.29 0.68 -15.76
C MET A 121 14.60 1.20 -16.37
N ARG A 122 15.28 2.17 -15.72
CA ARG A 122 16.60 2.66 -16.17
C ARG A 122 17.75 1.72 -15.84
N GLY A 123 17.63 0.93 -14.77
CA GLY A 123 18.60 -0.11 -14.41
C GLY A 123 18.53 -1.34 -15.30
N VAL A 124 17.39 -1.54 -15.98
CA VAL A 124 17.25 -2.47 -17.10
C VAL A 124 17.77 -1.77 -18.35
N SER A 125 19.09 -1.79 -18.57
CA SER A 125 19.64 -1.39 -19.88
C SER A 125 19.03 -2.30 -20.95
N PRO A 126 18.39 -1.78 -22.01
CA PRO A 126 18.12 -2.60 -23.17
C PRO A 126 19.48 -2.98 -23.74
N LEU A 127 19.81 -4.27 -23.74
CA LEU A 127 20.88 -4.79 -24.59
C LEU A 127 20.58 -4.30 -26.00
N ALA A 128 21.41 -3.40 -26.52
CA ALA A 128 21.38 -3.07 -27.94
C ALA A 128 21.51 -4.39 -28.71
N PRO A 129 20.73 -4.63 -29.77
CA PRO A 129 21.02 -5.76 -30.63
C PRO A 129 22.41 -5.50 -31.23
N GLU A 130 23.37 -6.37 -30.91
CA GLU A 130 24.62 -6.47 -31.65
C GLU A 130 24.24 -6.71 -33.11
N LEU A 131 24.41 -5.68 -33.92
CA LEU A 131 24.40 -5.77 -35.36
C LEU A 131 25.74 -6.42 -35.75
N ASP A 132 25.80 -7.74 -35.66
CA ASP A 132 26.85 -8.50 -36.33
C ASP A 132 26.44 -8.67 -37.80
N ALA A 133 27.18 -7.90 -38.60
CA ALA A 133 27.29 -7.92 -40.05
C ALA A 133 28.07 -9.15 -40.55
#